data_AF-A0A3B9AJB3-F1
#
_entry.id   AF-A0A3B9AJB3-F1
#
_cell.length_a   1.000
_cell.length_b   1.000
_cell.length_c   1.000
_cell.angle_alpha   90.00
_cell.angle_beta   90.00
_cell.angle_gamma   90.00
#
_symmetry.space_group_name_H-M   'P 1'
#
loop_
_entity.id
_entity.type
_entity.pdbx_description
1 polymer ?
#
loop_
_entity_poly.entity_id
_entity_poly.type
_entity_poly.pdbx_seq_one_letter_code
_entity_poly.pdbx_strand_id
1 'polypeptide(L)'
;TPWDTTQFQPLLDSIQARHHQKVVMALATHWHSDKTAGLEYYRQQGIRTYTTTQTDVFSEKNGHKRAEFLMAGDTVFQIGQYTFETYYPGEGHTADNIVVWFGQEKILYAGCLVKGAEAETLGYLGDANVMEYANT
;
A
#
# COMPACT_ATOMS: atom_id res chain seq x y z
N THR A 1 1.02 4.70 4.09
CA THR A 1 0.65 5.96 4.74
C THR A 1 1.90 6.79 4.97
N PRO A 2 1.84 8.04 5.46
CA PRO A 2 3.02 8.68 6.04
C PRO A 2 3.66 7.81 7.14
N TRP A 3 4.95 7.98 7.39
CA TRP A 3 5.69 7.28 8.44
C TRP A 3 5.34 7.80 9.84
N ASP A 4 5.11 9.11 9.94
CA ASP A 4 4.72 9.80 11.18
C ASP A 4 3.21 10.01 11.20
N THR A 5 2.57 9.61 12.30
CA THR A 5 1.12 9.73 12.50
C THR A 5 0.66 11.19 12.55
N THR A 6 1.55 12.13 12.93
CA THR A 6 1.26 13.56 12.90
C THR A 6 1.03 14.08 11.46
N GLN A 7 1.49 13.33 10.45
CA GLN A 7 1.42 13.71 9.05
C GLN A 7 0.18 13.17 8.31
N PHE A 8 -0.70 12.43 9.00
CA PHE A 8 -1.89 11.87 8.35
C PHE A 8 -2.87 12.95 7.87
N GLN A 9 -3.25 13.89 8.73
CA GLN A 9 -4.11 15.02 8.36
C GLN A 9 -3.39 16.00 7.41
N PRO A 10 -2.12 16.40 7.65
CA PRO A 10 -1.39 17.26 6.71
C PRO A 10 -1.33 16.71 5.28
N LEU A 11 -1.25 15.39 5.10
CA LEU A 11 -1.32 14.79 3.75
C LEU A 11 -2.69 15.04 3.10
N LEU A 12 -3.79 14.81 3.82
CA LEU A 12 -5.15 15.06 3.30
C LEU A 12 -5.34 16.54 2.98
N ASP A 13 -4.90 17.43 3.87
CA ASP A 13 -4.99 18.88 3.70
C ASP A 13 -4.20 19.35 2.47
N SER A 14 -2.99 18.81 2.28
CA SER A 14 -2.14 19.11 1.11
C SER A 14 -2.80 18.69 -0.19
N ILE A 15 -3.42 17.50 -0.23
CA ILE A 15 -4.14 17.02 -1.42
C ILE A 15 -5.33 17.94 -1.73
N GLN A 16 -6.12 18.29 -0.72
CA GLN A 16 -7.26 19.19 -0.88
C GLN A 16 -6.82 20.60 -1.31
N ALA A 17 -5.75 21.14 -0.74
CA ALA A 17 -5.27 22.48 -1.04
C ALA A 17 -4.68 22.61 -2.45
N ARG A 18 -3.95 21.58 -2.93
CA ARG A 18 -3.23 21.61 -4.22
C ARG A 18 -4.07 21.11 -5.39
N HIS A 19 -4.92 20.13 -5.16
CA HIS A 19 -5.66 19.46 -6.24
C HIS A 19 -7.16 19.74 -6.18
N HIS A 20 -7.66 20.36 -5.10
CA HIS A 20 -9.08 20.57 -4.86
C HIS A 20 -9.92 19.27 -4.89
N GLN A 21 -9.29 18.16 -4.51
CA GLN A 21 -9.90 16.83 -4.47
C GLN A 21 -9.91 16.28 -3.05
N LYS A 22 -10.96 15.53 -2.72
CA LYS A 22 -11.01 14.72 -1.50
C LYS A 22 -10.40 13.35 -1.76
N VAL A 23 -9.66 12.84 -0.77
CA VAL A 23 -9.24 11.43 -0.78
C VAL A 23 -10.45 10.56 -0.49
N VAL A 24 -10.71 9.57 -1.34
CA VAL A 24 -11.87 8.66 -1.23
C VAL A 24 -11.47 7.22 -0.93
N MET A 25 -10.20 6.89 -1.14
CA MET A 25 -9.64 5.56 -0.97
C MET A 25 -8.21 5.62 -0.45
N ALA A 26 -7.83 4.67 0.39
CA ALA A 26 -6.46 4.38 0.79
C ALA A 26 -6.17 2.87 0.66
N LEU A 27 -5.10 2.51 -0.05
CA LEU A 27 -4.69 1.13 -0.27
C LEU A 27 -3.31 0.92 0.34
N ALA A 28 -3.16 -0.11 1.18
CA ALA A 28 -1.87 -0.53 1.72
C ALA A 28 -1.36 -1.78 1.01
N THR A 29 -0.08 -1.77 0.63
CA THR A 29 0.51 -2.81 -0.25
C THR A 29 1.19 -3.95 0.49
N HIS A 30 1.40 -3.82 1.80
CA HIS A 30 1.84 -4.89 2.71
C HIS A 30 1.60 -4.44 4.14
N TRP A 31 1.86 -5.32 5.11
CA TRP A 31 1.44 -5.14 6.51
C TRP A 31 2.27 -4.14 7.34
N HIS A 32 3.47 -3.77 6.89
CA HIS A 32 4.37 -2.87 7.65
C HIS A 32 3.72 -1.51 7.95
N SER A 33 4.20 -0.87 9.04
CA SER A 33 3.61 0.35 9.59
C SER A 33 3.64 1.53 8.63
N ASP A 34 4.67 1.64 7.79
CA ASP A 34 4.76 2.68 6.75
C ASP A 34 3.66 2.53 5.68
N LYS A 35 2.96 1.39 5.64
CA LYS A 35 1.76 1.19 4.81
C LYS A 35 0.47 1.23 5.61
N THR A 36 0.41 0.55 6.75
CA THR A 36 -0.84 0.28 7.47
C THR A 36 -1.17 1.27 8.61
N ALA A 37 -0.20 2.05 9.12
CA ALA A 37 -0.39 2.82 10.35
C ALA A 37 -1.57 3.81 10.30
N GLY A 38 -1.85 4.39 9.13
CA GLY A 38 -2.96 5.35 8.97
C GLY A 38 -4.30 4.74 8.55
N LEU A 39 -4.42 3.42 8.36
CA LEU A 39 -5.66 2.80 7.86
C LEU A 39 -6.87 3.12 8.75
N GLU A 40 -6.72 2.98 10.06
CA GLU A 40 -7.80 3.27 11.01
C GLU A 40 -8.15 4.76 11.06
N TYR A 41 -7.14 5.63 11.02
CA TYR A 41 -7.35 7.08 10.97
C TYR A 41 -8.13 7.48 9.71
N TYR A 42 -7.73 6.98 8.54
CA TYR A 42 -8.42 7.28 7.28
C TYR A 42 -9.85 6.72 7.25
N ARG A 43 -10.08 5.53 7.80
CA ARG A 43 -11.43 4.98 7.99
C ARG A 43 -12.32 5.92 8.80
N GLN A 44 -11.81 6.49 9.88
CA GLN A 44 -12.54 7.47 10.72
C GLN A 44 -12.85 8.78 9.98
N GLN A 45 -12.08 9.14 8.94
CA GLN A 45 -12.38 10.26 8.05
C GLN A 45 -13.37 9.90 6.92
N GLY A 46 -13.92 8.69 6.92
CA GLY A 46 -14.83 8.20 5.88
C GLY A 46 -14.12 7.78 4.58
N ILE A 47 -12.80 7.58 4.61
CA ILE A 47 -12.01 7.10 3.48
C ILE A 47 -12.04 5.57 3.49
N ARG A 48 -12.41 4.97 2.35
CA ARG A 48 -12.43 3.52 2.22
C ARG A 48 -11.00 2.97 2.23
N THR A 49 -10.71 2.07 3.15
CA THR A 49 -9.35 1.51 3.29
C THR A 49 -9.31 0.07 2.80
N TYR A 50 -8.26 -0.29 2.07
CA TYR A 50 -8.10 -1.59 1.42
C TYR A 50 -6.75 -2.24 1.74
N THR A 51 -6.76 -3.55 1.93
CA THR A 51 -5.60 -4.43 1.95
C THR A 51 -5.93 -5.77 1.31
N THR A 52 -4.93 -6.60 1.00
CA THR A 52 -5.21 -8.02 0.72
C THR A 52 -5.64 -8.75 1.99
N THR A 53 -6.30 -9.90 1.86
CA THR A 53 -6.57 -10.79 3.00
C THR A 53 -5.29 -11.22 3.70
N GLN A 54 -4.20 -11.44 2.95
CA GLN A 54 -2.91 -11.85 3.54
C GLN A 54 -2.28 -10.72 4.36
N THR A 55 -2.30 -9.48 3.85
CA THR A 55 -1.86 -8.30 4.60
C THR A 55 -2.67 -8.09 5.87
N ASP A 56 -3.96 -8.37 5.83
CA ASP A 56 -4.84 -8.26 7.00
C ASP A 56 -4.50 -9.31 8.08
N VAL A 57 -4.24 -10.56 7.69
CA VAL A 57 -3.76 -11.62 8.60
C VAL A 57 -2.44 -11.23 9.25
N PHE A 58 -1.47 -10.73 8.48
CA PHE A 58 -0.20 -10.26 9.05
C PHE A 58 -0.37 -9.03 9.94
N SER A 59 -1.29 -8.13 9.59
CA SER A 59 -1.59 -6.95 10.40
C SER A 59 -2.16 -7.36 11.75
N GLU A 60 -3.12 -8.30 11.77
CA GLU A 60 -3.69 -8.86 13.01
C GLU A 60 -2.62 -9.54 13.86
N LYS A 61 -1.80 -10.42 13.25
CA LYS A 61 -0.73 -11.15 13.95
C LYS A 61 0.29 -10.22 14.61
N ASN A 62 0.60 -9.10 13.98
CA ASN A 62 1.64 -8.16 14.42
C ASN A 62 1.08 -6.91 15.12
N GLY A 63 -0.24 -6.85 15.39
CA GLY A 63 -0.85 -5.73 16.11
C GLY A 63 -0.95 -4.42 15.31
N HIS A 64 -0.93 -4.48 13.97
CA HIS A 64 -1.12 -3.32 13.09
C HIS A 64 -2.59 -3.01 12.85
N LYS A 65 -2.83 -1.79 12.35
CA LYS A 65 -4.17 -1.35 11.97
C LYS A 65 -4.62 -2.10 10.71
N ARG A 66 -5.91 -2.45 10.67
CA ARG A 66 -6.53 -3.22 9.60
C ARG A 66 -7.36 -2.32 8.71
N ALA A 67 -7.54 -2.73 7.46
CA ALA A 67 -8.40 -2.04 6.51
C ALA A 67 -9.88 -2.40 6.73
N GLU A 68 -10.76 -1.55 6.20
CA GLU A 68 -12.20 -1.78 6.18
C GLU A 68 -12.61 -2.84 5.15
N PHE A 69 -11.91 -2.88 4.01
CA PHE A 69 -12.21 -3.78 2.90
C PHE A 69 -11.01 -4.66 2.56
N LEU A 70 -11.28 -5.93 2.27
CA LEU A 70 -10.26 -6.93 1.95
C LEU A 70 -10.38 -7.39 0.49
N MET A 71 -9.23 -7.55 -0.16
CA MET A 71 -9.11 -8.14 -1.49
C MET A 71 -8.60 -9.58 -1.37
N ALA A 72 -9.30 -10.53 -1.99
CA ALA A 72 -8.92 -11.94 -1.98
C ALA A 72 -7.80 -12.29 -2.99
N GLY A 73 -7.49 -11.37 -3.91
CA GLY A 73 -6.47 -11.51 -4.94
C GLY A 73 -6.36 -10.25 -5.78
N ASP A 74 -5.77 -10.37 -6.97
CA ASP A 74 -5.63 -9.27 -7.92
C ASP A 74 -6.98 -8.63 -8.22
N THR A 75 -7.02 -7.30 -8.17
CA THR A 75 -8.26 -6.53 -8.19
C THR A 75 -8.09 -5.32 -9.10
N VAL A 76 -9.01 -5.17 -10.05
CA VAL A 76 -9.12 -3.96 -10.86
C VAL A 76 -10.03 -2.97 -10.15
N PHE A 77 -9.51 -1.77 -9.92
CA PHE A 77 -10.24 -0.65 -9.35
C PHE A 77 -10.63 0.34 -10.44
N GLN A 78 -11.86 0.86 -10.33
CA GLN A 78 -12.31 2.00 -11.12
C GLN A 78 -12.80 3.10 -10.17
N ILE A 79 -12.09 4.22 -10.15
CA ILE A 79 -12.40 5.39 -9.31
C ILE A 79 -12.63 6.59 -10.21
N GLY A 80 -13.91 6.93 -10.41
CA GLY A 80 -14.30 7.91 -11.42
C GLY A 80 -13.87 7.45 -12.81
N GLN A 81 -13.02 8.24 -13.47
CA GLN A 81 -12.47 7.93 -14.80
C GLN A 81 -11.16 7.14 -14.76
N TYR A 82 -10.56 6.93 -13.59
CA TYR A 82 -9.27 6.27 -13.45
C TYR A 82 -9.44 4.78 -13.21
N THR A 83 -8.60 3.98 -13.85
CA THR A 83 -8.54 2.52 -13.69
C THR A 83 -7.12 2.09 -13.38
N PHE A 84 -6.96 1.25 -12.37
CA PHE A 84 -5.69 0.64 -12.01
C PHE A 84 -5.92 -0.78 -11.47
N GLU A 85 -4.89 -1.60 -11.45
CA GLU A 85 -4.96 -2.97 -10.93
C GLU A 85 -3.93 -3.19 -9.83
N THR A 86 -4.30 -4.01 -8.84
CA THR A 86 -3.35 -4.57 -7.89
C THR A 86 -2.89 -5.92 -8.39
N TYR A 87 -1.60 -6.21 -8.24
CA TYR A 87 -1.01 -7.49 -8.63
C TYR A 87 -0.13 -8.04 -7.51
N TYR A 88 -0.27 -9.32 -7.18
CA TYR A 88 0.64 -10.05 -6.30
C TYR A 88 1.70 -10.80 -7.13
N PRO A 89 2.93 -10.28 -7.23
CA PRO A 89 3.98 -10.90 -8.04
C PRO A 89 4.63 -12.13 -7.38
N GLY A 90 4.49 -12.29 -6.07
CA GLY A 90 5.25 -13.26 -5.28
C GLY A 90 5.86 -12.63 -4.03
N GLU A 91 6.55 -13.44 -3.25
CA GLU A 91 7.17 -13.02 -1.99
C GLU A 91 8.50 -12.29 -2.24
N GLY A 92 8.62 -11.05 -1.76
CA GLY A 92 9.84 -10.26 -1.89
C GLY A 92 10.20 -9.54 -0.60
N HIS A 93 9.93 -8.23 -0.54
CA HIS A 93 10.12 -7.41 0.67
C HIS A 93 9.32 -7.95 1.86
N THR A 94 8.11 -8.46 1.60
CA THR A 94 7.31 -9.24 2.54
C THR A 94 6.58 -10.36 1.81
N ALA A 95 6.07 -11.34 2.57
CA ALA A 95 5.29 -12.45 2.00
C ALA A 95 3.91 -12.04 1.44
N ASP A 96 3.49 -10.79 1.64
CA ASP A 96 2.18 -10.25 1.24
C ASP A 96 2.29 -9.00 0.33
N ASN A 97 3.49 -8.65 -0.12
CA ASN A 97 3.67 -7.42 -0.91
C ASN A 97 2.89 -7.47 -2.23
N ILE A 98 2.17 -6.40 -2.55
CA ILE A 98 1.56 -6.20 -3.86
C ILE A 98 2.13 -4.97 -4.55
N VAL A 99 1.98 -4.94 -5.87
CA VAL A 99 2.24 -3.77 -6.71
C VAL A 99 0.93 -3.21 -7.26
N VAL A 100 0.96 -1.96 -7.71
CA VAL A 100 -0.20 -1.30 -8.33
C VAL A 100 0.18 -0.80 -9.72
N TRP A 101 -0.57 -1.19 -10.74
CA TRP A 101 -0.33 -0.85 -12.13
C TRP A 101 -1.41 0.08 -12.69
N PHE A 102 -0.96 1.23 -13.19
CA PHE A 102 -1.76 2.21 -13.91
C PHE A 102 -1.52 2.05 -15.41
N GLY A 103 -2.34 1.17 -16.03
CA GLY A 103 -2.08 0.70 -17.39
C GLY A 103 -2.25 1.74 -18.49
N GLN A 104 -3.03 2.80 -18.25
CA GLN A 104 -3.17 3.91 -19.21
C GLN A 104 -1.92 4.79 -19.19
N GLU A 105 -1.43 5.14 -18.00
CA GLU A 105 -0.29 6.03 -17.77
C GLU A 105 1.07 5.31 -17.90
N LYS A 106 1.07 3.97 -17.93
CA LYS A 106 2.28 3.12 -17.89
C LYS A 106 3.12 3.34 -16.63
N ILE A 107 2.45 3.50 -15.49
CA ILE A 107 3.09 3.73 -14.19
C ILE A 107 2.90 2.50 -13.29
N LEU A 108 4.02 1.98 -12.78
CA LEU A 108 4.04 0.94 -11.76
C LEU A 108 4.40 1.56 -10.40
N TYR A 109 3.52 1.41 -9.41
CA TYR A 109 3.82 1.66 -8.02
C TYR A 109 4.16 0.33 -7.32
N ALA A 110 5.44 0.05 -7.17
CA ALA A 110 5.92 -1.22 -6.62
C ALA A 110 6.15 -1.21 -5.09
N GLY A 111 5.92 -0.08 -4.41
CA GLY A 111 6.12 0.02 -2.97
C GLY A 111 7.55 -0.32 -2.54
N CYS A 112 7.70 -1.13 -1.48
CA CYS A 112 9.00 -1.50 -0.93
C CYS A 112 9.70 -2.65 -1.68
N LEU A 113 9.02 -3.28 -2.66
CA LEU A 113 9.53 -4.37 -3.46
C LEU A 113 10.64 -3.89 -4.41
N VAL A 114 10.42 -2.79 -5.14
CA VAL A 114 11.45 -2.23 -6.03
C VAL A 114 12.18 -1.10 -5.32
N LYS A 115 13.51 -1.19 -5.26
CA LYS A 115 14.34 -0.15 -4.63
C LYS A 115 14.64 0.98 -5.61
N GLY A 116 14.87 2.17 -5.06
CA GLY A 116 15.34 3.31 -5.85
C GLY A 116 16.70 3.03 -6.47
N ALA A 117 16.99 3.68 -7.60
CA ALA A 117 18.22 3.43 -8.37
C ALA A 117 19.52 3.71 -7.59
N GLU A 118 19.46 4.56 -6.56
CA GLU A 118 20.59 4.90 -5.70
C GLU A 118 20.76 3.94 -4.51
N ALA A 119 19.85 2.98 -4.33
CA ALA A 119 19.93 2.03 -3.22
C ALA A 119 21.03 0.99 -3.46
N GLU A 120 22.00 0.96 -2.55
CA GLU A 120 23.09 -0.04 -2.60
C GLU A 120 22.70 -1.38 -1.95
N THR A 121 21.58 -1.42 -1.23
CA THR A 121 21.09 -2.60 -0.50
C THR A 121 19.58 -2.73 -0.60
N LEU A 122 19.06 -3.93 -0.28
CA LEU A 122 17.63 -4.16 -0.14
C LEU A 122 17.03 -3.58 1.16
N GLY A 123 17.86 -3.00 2.03
CA GLY A 123 17.45 -2.47 3.33
C GLY A 123 17.09 -3.58 4.32
N TYR A 124 16.01 -3.37 5.09
CA TYR A 124 15.54 -4.32 6.09
C TYR A 124 14.92 -5.57 5.42
N LEU A 125 15.45 -6.76 5.78
CA LEU A 125 15.07 -8.06 5.22
C LEU A 125 14.43 -9.01 6.25
N GLY A 126 14.12 -8.55 7.46
CA GLY A 126 13.66 -9.44 8.54
C GLY A 126 12.35 -10.17 8.26
N ASP A 127 11.52 -9.63 7.38
CA ASP A 127 10.25 -10.22 6.95
C ASP A 127 10.24 -10.59 5.45
N ALA A 128 11.40 -10.49 4.79
CA ALA A 128 11.54 -10.70 3.35
C ALA A 128 11.77 -12.19 3.02
N ASN A 129 11.29 -12.60 1.85
CA ASN A 129 11.71 -13.86 1.25
C ASN A 129 12.89 -13.60 0.31
N VAL A 130 14.11 -13.67 0.85
CA VAL A 130 15.34 -13.36 0.09
C VAL A 130 15.61 -14.38 -1.02
N MET A 131 15.09 -15.60 -0.91
CA MET A 131 15.27 -16.64 -1.92
C MET A 131 14.39 -16.39 -3.15
N GLU A 132 13.18 -15.86 -2.97
CA GLU A 132 12.22 -15.59 -4.05
C GLU A 132 12.24 -14.15 -4.57
N TYR A 133 12.87 -13.22 -3.85
CA TYR A 133 12.88 -11.79 -4.19
C TYR A 133 13.28 -11.55 -5.66
N ALA A 134 14.32 -12.23 -6.16
CA ALA A 134 14.78 -12.03 -7.54
C ALA A 134 13.85 -12.61 -8.62
N ASN A 135 12.93 -13.52 -8.24
CA ASN A 135 11.93 -14.12 -9.13
C ASN A 135 10.58 -13.38 -9.08
N THR A 136 10.44 -12.46 -8.14
CA THR A 136 9.24 -11.65 -7.90
C THR A 136 9.25 -10.39 -8.76
#